data_AF-A0A9D5QB13-F1
#
_entry.id   AF-A0A9D5QB13-F1
#
_cell.length_a   1.000
_cell.length_b   1.000
_cell.length_c   1.000
_cell.angle_alpha   90.00
_cell.angle_beta   90.00
_cell.angle_gamma   90.00
#
_symmetry.space_group_name_H-M   'P 1'
#
loop_
_entity.id
_entity.type
_entity.pdbx_description
1 polymer ?
#
loop_
_entity_poly.entity_id
_entity_poly.type
_entity_poly.pdbx_seq_one_letter_code
_entity_poly.pdbx_strand_id
1 'polypeptide(L)'
;MAFSNVIQAFITCVSPIRCSRYIFSRFNPGGNDANIFPYFVVIQKRQTLDTLHPREQGRTVIFWNAIVVKLSGIWRRIRSRGRFSWIILAVAAFVLRGVLARYPQIVETVYARGIFVLIRNTFDYTLGRQPLPAVYFFGALMIFWVARAVWRTVRRLKGASNERIGFVVRDQALSLTAIAAAITLFFMMLWGYNYARPRISTQLGLRMAELSTAELIEEGRWAAHEAAAARRALVDGFEGNWPNALPNKQLEKHVRRSLVETLRQMGYSPPGKPRIRTFRAGGLMLHVSVSGFYFPFTGEAYISGGLLPIERPFVAAHEMAHAYGFTDEGEANFLAWMACRRSEDPWVAYSGKLRYLMSIETRIRMRAPQRSAGLLLGIPISVLNDMARIREYHQRFGGGIIAGSWWRVYDVYLKSLGVTAGTVSYRRMVPLAIAWRRLNAGRVESMP
;
A
#
# COMPACT_ATOMS: atom_id res chain seq x y z
N MET A 1 -31.36 55.50 -25.70
CA MET A 1 -31.97 54.15 -25.86
C MET A 1 -30.97 53.16 -26.48
N ALA A 2 -29.84 52.88 -25.81
CA ALA A 2 -28.82 51.98 -26.36
C ALA A 2 -27.96 51.33 -25.26
N PHE A 3 -28.62 50.75 -24.25
CA PHE A 3 -27.96 49.88 -23.26
C PHE A 3 -28.68 48.54 -23.05
N SER A 4 -29.64 48.19 -23.92
CA SER A 4 -30.44 46.96 -23.80
C SER A 4 -30.20 45.92 -24.92
N ASN A 5 -29.44 46.24 -25.97
CA ASN A 5 -29.33 45.34 -27.15
C ASN A 5 -28.07 44.46 -27.19
N VAL A 6 -27.18 44.56 -26.19
CA VAL A 6 -25.95 43.74 -26.15
C VAL A 6 -26.14 42.43 -25.37
N ILE A 7 -27.19 42.33 -24.54
CA ILE A 7 -27.47 41.11 -23.75
C ILE A 7 -28.41 40.15 -24.49
N GLN A 8 -29.18 40.60 -25.48
CA GLN A 8 -30.09 39.75 -26.26
C GLN A 8 -29.37 38.82 -27.27
N ALA A 9 -28.16 39.18 -27.73
CA ALA A 9 -27.40 38.38 -28.70
C ALA A 9 -26.71 37.14 -28.07
N PHE A 10 -26.71 37.03 -26.73
CA PHE A 10 -26.07 35.93 -26.00
C PHE A 10 -27.01 34.74 -25.71
N ILE A 11 -28.31 34.83 -26.02
CA ILE A 11 -29.32 33.83 -25.60
C ILE A 11 -29.94 33.00 -26.73
N THR A 12 -29.84 33.39 -28.01
CA THR A 12 -30.42 32.61 -29.12
C THR A 12 -29.36 31.93 -29.98
N CYS A 13 -28.77 30.87 -29.45
CA CYS A 13 -28.26 29.77 -30.29
C CYS A 13 -28.25 28.46 -29.48
N VAL A 14 -29.46 28.04 -29.11
CA VAL A 14 -29.73 26.68 -28.65
C VAL A 14 -29.87 25.79 -29.90
N SER A 15 -29.10 24.70 -29.92
CA SER A 15 -29.11 23.53 -30.83
C SER A 15 -27.96 23.42 -31.84
N PRO A 16 -26.83 22.79 -31.45
CA PRO A 16 -25.68 22.50 -32.34
C PRO A 16 -25.90 21.39 -33.38
N ILE A 17 -27.10 20.80 -33.49
CA ILE A 17 -27.29 19.51 -34.18
C ILE A 17 -27.85 19.64 -35.62
N ARG A 18 -28.45 20.79 -36.00
CA ARG A 18 -29.09 20.93 -37.34
C ARG A 18 -28.21 21.56 -38.42
N CYS A 19 -27.21 22.38 -38.08
CA CYS A 19 -26.30 22.95 -39.10
C CYS A 19 -25.25 21.96 -39.62
N SER A 20 -24.91 20.91 -38.87
CA SER A 20 -23.88 19.96 -39.29
C SER A 20 -24.31 19.08 -40.46
N ARG A 21 -25.61 18.76 -40.61
CA ARG A 21 -26.11 17.87 -41.66
C ARG A 21 -26.21 18.51 -43.06
N TYR A 22 -26.37 19.83 -43.16
CA TYR A 22 -26.52 20.50 -44.46
C TYR A 22 -25.19 20.69 -45.19
N ILE A 23 -24.07 20.77 -44.45
CA ILE A 23 -22.74 21.00 -45.01
C ILE A 23 -21.96 19.68 -45.19
N PHE A 24 -22.21 18.66 -44.36
CA PHE A 24 -21.53 17.36 -44.48
C PHE A 24 -21.86 16.59 -45.77
N SER A 25 -23.03 16.79 -46.38
CA SER A 25 -23.45 16.03 -47.58
C SER A 25 -22.82 16.52 -48.88
N ARG A 26 -22.17 17.70 -48.91
CA ARG A 26 -21.60 18.27 -50.14
C ARG A 26 -20.08 18.13 -50.28
N PHE A 27 -19.35 17.74 -49.24
CA PHE A 27 -17.88 17.90 -49.24
C PHE A 27 -17.05 16.73 -48.73
N ASN A 28 -17.61 15.52 -48.56
CA ASN A 28 -16.76 14.37 -48.24
C ASN A 28 -17.31 13.01 -48.72
N PRO A 29 -16.85 12.48 -49.88
CA PRO A 29 -17.12 11.12 -50.30
C PRO A 29 -15.98 10.14 -49.92
N GLY A 30 -15.29 10.31 -48.78
CA GLY A 30 -14.30 9.32 -48.31
C GLY A 30 -13.67 9.69 -46.95
N GLY A 31 -14.12 9.03 -45.88
CA GLY A 31 -13.74 9.35 -44.50
C GLY A 31 -12.37 8.86 -44.04
N ASN A 32 -11.71 9.65 -43.18
CA ASN A 32 -11.40 9.26 -41.79
C ASN A 32 -10.94 10.48 -40.94
N ASP A 33 -11.43 10.48 -39.69
CA ASP A 33 -10.91 11.06 -38.45
C ASP A 33 -10.70 12.58 -38.22
N ALA A 34 -11.68 13.13 -37.50
CA ALA A 34 -11.63 14.03 -36.34
C ALA A 34 -10.27 14.63 -35.90
N ASN A 35 -9.95 15.84 -36.41
CA ASN A 35 -9.19 16.89 -35.69
C ASN A 35 -9.25 18.23 -36.46
N ILE A 36 -10.40 18.90 -36.48
CA ILE A 36 -10.59 20.12 -37.32
C ILE A 36 -10.90 21.40 -36.49
N PHE A 37 -10.91 21.34 -35.17
CA PHE A 37 -11.21 22.55 -34.37
C PHE A 37 -10.10 23.61 -34.25
N PRO A 38 -8.78 23.30 -34.33
CA PRO A 38 -7.77 24.36 -34.25
C PRO A 38 -7.48 25.03 -35.61
N TYR A 39 -7.86 24.42 -36.73
CA TYR A 39 -7.49 24.91 -38.07
C TYR A 39 -8.47 25.96 -38.63
N PHE A 40 -9.76 25.88 -38.27
CA PHE A 40 -10.77 26.83 -38.77
C PHE A 40 -10.54 28.27 -38.28
N VAL A 41 -10.03 28.45 -37.06
CA VAL A 41 -9.78 29.79 -36.48
C VAL A 41 -8.55 30.47 -37.10
N VAL A 42 -7.61 29.69 -37.65
CA VAL A 42 -6.37 30.22 -38.23
C VAL A 42 -6.56 30.69 -39.68
N ILE A 43 -7.39 29.99 -40.47
CA ILE A 43 -7.54 30.28 -41.91
C ILE A 43 -8.39 31.55 -42.15
N GLN A 44 -9.47 31.75 -41.38
CA GLN A 44 -10.32 32.95 -41.52
C GLN A 44 -9.62 34.25 -41.08
N LYS A 45 -8.59 34.13 -40.22
CA LYS A 45 -7.81 35.25 -39.66
C LYS A 45 -6.79 35.84 -40.63
N ARG A 46 -6.26 35.03 -41.55
CA ARG A 46 -5.25 35.47 -42.51
C ARG A 46 -5.85 36.40 -43.57
N GLN A 47 -7.04 36.04 -44.09
CA GLN A 47 -7.75 36.85 -45.08
C GLN A 47 -8.23 38.22 -44.57
N THR A 48 -8.52 38.37 -43.27
CA THR A 48 -8.96 39.66 -42.70
C THR A 48 -7.80 40.59 -42.34
N LEU A 49 -6.64 40.05 -41.94
CA LEU A 49 -5.47 40.87 -41.60
C LEU A 49 -4.88 41.56 -42.83
N ASP A 50 -4.87 40.89 -44.00
CA ASP A 50 -4.27 41.42 -45.23
C ASP A 50 -5.03 42.63 -45.82
N THR A 51 -6.23 42.94 -45.32
CA THR A 51 -7.05 44.09 -45.76
C THR A 51 -6.87 45.36 -44.92
N LEU A 52 -6.09 45.31 -43.83
CA LEU A 52 -5.89 46.43 -42.90
C LEU A 52 -4.59 47.18 -43.19
N HIS A 53 -4.58 48.50 -42.99
CA HIS A 53 -3.38 49.34 -43.14
C HIS A 53 -2.25 48.84 -42.20
N PRO A 54 -0.96 48.86 -42.59
CA PRO A 54 0.14 48.23 -41.85
C PRO A 54 0.26 48.62 -40.36
N ARG A 55 -0.10 49.86 -40.02
CA ARG A 55 -0.16 50.34 -38.61
C ARG A 55 -1.26 49.68 -37.79
N GLU A 56 -2.39 49.33 -38.41
CA GLU A 56 -3.51 48.69 -37.75
C GLU A 56 -3.26 47.20 -37.57
N GLN A 57 -2.65 46.53 -38.56
CA GLN A 57 -2.19 45.13 -38.44
C GLN A 57 -1.24 44.94 -37.24
N GLY A 58 -0.29 45.86 -37.03
CA GLY A 58 0.61 45.84 -35.88
C GLY A 58 -0.14 45.93 -34.54
N ARG A 59 -1.15 46.80 -34.44
CA ARG A 59 -1.97 46.96 -33.22
C ARG A 59 -2.84 45.73 -32.93
N THR A 60 -3.45 45.11 -33.95
CA THR A 60 -4.26 43.89 -33.75
C THR A 60 -3.38 42.70 -33.36
N VAL A 61 -2.21 42.51 -33.96
CA VAL A 61 -1.27 41.43 -33.58
C VAL A 61 -0.78 41.60 -32.14
N ILE A 62 -0.45 42.82 -31.71
CA ILE A 62 -0.04 43.11 -30.32
C ILE A 62 -1.19 42.84 -29.34
N PHE A 63 -2.41 43.26 -29.67
CA PHE A 63 -3.60 43.05 -28.83
C PHE A 63 -3.94 41.56 -28.65
N TRP A 64 -3.90 40.78 -29.74
CA TRP A 64 -4.15 39.34 -29.68
C TRP A 64 -3.05 38.56 -28.95
N ASN A 65 -1.77 38.94 -29.13
CA ASN A 65 -0.67 38.36 -28.36
C ASN A 65 -0.82 38.67 -26.86
N ALA A 66 -1.23 39.88 -26.49
CA ALA A 66 -1.50 40.23 -25.10
C ALA A 66 -2.63 39.39 -24.49
N ILE A 67 -3.71 39.13 -25.24
CA ILE A 67 -4.82 38.27 -24.79
C ILE A 67 -4.36 36.81 -24.62
N VAL A 68 -3.62 36.25 -25.58
CA VAL A 68 -3.10 34.87 -25.50
C VAL A 68 -2.12 34.72 -24.33
N VAL A 69 -1.24 35.70 -24.11
CA VAL A 69 -0.34 35.73 -22.94
C VAL A 69 -1.13 35.81 -21.64
N LYS A 70 -2.15 36.66 -21.55
CA LYS A 70 -3.00 36.83 -20.36
C LYS A 70 -3.82 35.57 -20.06
N LEU A 71 -4.44 34.95 -21.07
CA LEU A 71 -5.17 33.68 -20.96
C LEU A 71 -4.25 32.52 -20.59
N SER A 72 -3.06 32.42 -21.20
CA SER A 72 -2.06 31.42 -20.82
C SER A 72 -1.53 31.62 -19.40
N GLY A 73 -1.52 32.86 -18.90
CA GLY A 73 -1.16 33.23 -17.53
C GLY A 73 -2.25 32.89 -16.52
N ILE A 74 -3.53 33.05 -16.89
CA ILE A 74 -4.69 32.63 -16.09
C ILE A 74 -4.74 31.10 -16.01
N TRP A 75 -4.61 30.41 -17.15
CA TRP A 75 -4.58 28.94 -17.20
C TRP A 75 -3.38 28.36 -16.44
N ARG A 76 -2.20 28.98 -16.52
CA ARG A 76 -1.04 28.63 -15.67
C ARG A 76 -1.32 28.85 -14.18
N ARG A 77 -2.01 29.93 -13.81
CA ARG A 77 -2.40 30.21 -12.41
C ARG A 77 -3.42 29.21 -11.88
N ILE A 78 -4.42 28.82 -12.67
CA ILE A 78 -5.39 27.79 -12.29
C ILE A 78 -4.69 26.43 -12.15
N ARG A 79 -3.81 26.08 -13.11
CA ARG A 79 -3.02 24.84 -13.07
C ARG A 79 -1.99 24.81 -11.93
N SER A 80 -1.40 25.94 -11.53
CA SER A 80 -0.50 26.01 -10.38
C SER A 80 -1.26 25.96 -9.06
N ARG A 81 -2.42 26.63 -8.96
CA ARG A 81 -3.31 26.56 -7.79
C ARG A 81 -3.66 25.13 -7.43
N GLY A 82 -4.07 24.30 -8.40
CA GLY A 82 -4.37 22.90 -8.16
C GLY A 82 -3.18 22.08 -7.62
N ARG A 83 -1.94 22.40 -8.02
CA ARG A 83 -0.72 21.72 -7.51
C ARG A 83 -0.41 22.10 -6.06
N PHE A 84 -0.51 23.38 -5.72
CA PHE A 84 -0.33 23.84 -4.35
C PHE A 84 -1.44 23.31 -3.42
N SER A 85 -2.68 23.19 -3.90
CA SER A 85 -3.77 22.58 -3.13
C SER A 85 -3.42 21.16 -2.65
N TRP A 86 -2.87 20.30 -3.52
CA TRP A 86 -2.46 18.95 -3.12
C TRP A 86 -1.38 18.96 -2.04
N ILE A 87 -0.40 19.86 -2.15
CA ILE A 87 0.68 20.00 -1.16
C ILE A 87 0.12 20.45 0.19
N ILE A 88 -0.73 21.48 0.19
CA ILE A 88 -1.37 22.00 1.41
C ILE A 88 -2.23 20.92 2.07
N LEU A 89 -3.04 20.19 1.32
CA LEU A 89 -3.88 19.12 1.85
C LEU A 89 -3.06 17.97 2.42
N ALA A 90 -1.95 17.60 1.78
CA ALA A 90 -1.06 16.55 2.29
C ALA A 90 -0.37 16.96 3.59
N VAL A 91 0.09 18.22 3.68
CA VAL A 91 0.65 18.78 4.92
C VAL A 91 -0.42 18.79 6.01
N ALA A 92 -1.64 19.24 5.71
CA ALA A 92 -2.76 19.23 6.66
C ALA A 92 -3.08 17.80 7.15
N ALA A 93 -3.08 16.80 6.26
CA ALA A 93 -3.28 15.40 6.65
C ALA A 93 -2.15 14.88 7.57
N PHE A 94 -0.90 15.26 7.31
CA PHE A 94 0.22 14.88 8.16
C PHE A 94 0.17 15.55 9.54
N VAL A 95 -0.18 16.84 9.59
CA VAL A 95 -0.41 17.58 10.84
C VAL A 95 -1.57 16.95 11.62
N LEU A 96 -2.68 16.64 10.95
CA LEU A 96 -3.82 15.95 11.56
C LEU A 96 -3.41 14.61 12.17
N ARG A 97 -2.57 13.82 11.48
CA ARG A 97 -2.02 12.57 12.03
C ARG A 97 -1.22 12.82 13.32
N GLY A 98 -0.41 13.88 13.36
CA GLY A 98 0.32 14.29 14.56
C GLY A 98 -0.58 14.68 15.74
N VAL A 99 -1.71 15.34 15.45
CA VAL A 99 -2.75 15.66 16.46
C VAL A 99 -3.45 14.38 16.94
N LEU A 100 -3.91 13.55 16.01
CA LEU A 100 -4.61 12.29 16.29
C LEU A 100 -3.75 11.29 17.09
N ALA A 101 -2.43 11.31 16.93
CA ALA A 101 -1.51 10.50 17.73
C ALA A 101 -1.58 10.80 19.25
N ARG A 102 -2.08 11.98 19.66
CA ARG A 102 -2.33 12.32 21.07
C ARG A 102 -3.70 11.84 21.57
N TYR A 103 -4.59 11.45 20.66
CA TYR A 103 -5.96 11.02 20.96
C TYR A 103 -6.26 9.66 20.30
N PRO A 104 -5.50 8.60 20.63
CA PRO A 104 -5.59 7.32 19.93
C PRO A 104 -6.99 6.67 20.01
N GLN A 105 -7.76 6.95 21.07
CA GLN A 105 -9.15 6.49 21.22
C GLN A 105 -10.10 7.07 20.15
N ILE A 106 -9.87 8.32 19.73
CA ILE A 106 -10.63 8.93 18.63
C ILE A 106 -10.31 8.21 17.32
N VAL A 107 -9.04 7.87 17.09
CA VAL A 107 -8.61 7.11 15.92
C VAL A 107 -9.26 5.73 15.90
N GLU A 108 -9.29 5.03 17.03
CA GLU A 108 -9.92 3.71 17.13
C GLU A 108 -11.42 3.76 16.82
N THR A 109 -12.14 4.73 17.39
CA THR A 109 -13.61 4.79 17.29
C THR A 109 -14.09 5.41 15.98
N VAL A 110 -13.56 6.56 15.59
CA VAL A 110 -14.01 7.32 14.42
C VAL A 110 -13.38 6.81 13.13
N TYR A 111 -12.04 6.67 13.12
CA TYR A 111 -11.33 6.28 11.90
C TYR A 111 -11.36 4.77 11.70
N ALA A 112 -10.75 3.99 12.61
CA ALA A 112 -10.53 2.55 12.41
C ALA A 112 -11.83 1.74 12.39
N ARG A 113 -12.76 2.00 13.32
CA ARG A 113 -14.07 1.32 13.41
C ARG A 113 -15.19 1.99 12.61
N GLY A 114 -14.97 3.20 12.11
CA GLY A 114 -15.94 3.94 11.29
C GLY A 114 -15.48 4.08 9.84
N ILE A 115 -14.72 5.14 9.55
CA ILE A 115 -14.31 5.52 8.19
C ILE A 115 -13.57 4.37 7.46
N PHE A 116 -12.62 3.72 8.13
CA PHE A 116 -11.81 2.65 7.56
C PHE A 116 -12.66 1.41 7.25
N VAL A 117 -13.73 1.14 8.01
CA VAL A 117 -14.68 0.05 7.68
C VAL A 117 -15.36 0.31 6.34
N LEU A 118 -15.79 1.56 6.09
CA LEU A 118 -16.38 1.96 4.80
C LEU A 118 -15.36 1.82 3.66
N ILE A 119 -14.12 2.29 3.87
CA ILE A 119 -13.03 2.17 2.88
C ILE A 119 -12.76 0.70 2.56
N ARG A 120 -12.63 -0.13 3.60
CA ARG A 120 -12.36 -1.57 3.48
C ARG A 120 -13.45 -2.28 2.68
N ASN A 121 -14.71 -2.05 3.02
CA ASN A 121 -15.84 -2.64 2.32
C ASN A 121 -15.89 -2.15 0.86
N THR A 122 -15.60 -0.87 0.61
CA THR A 122 -15.54 -0.32 -0.76
C THR A 122 -14.50 -1.05 -1.59
N PHE A 123 -13.29 -1.27 -1.07
CA PHE A 123 -12.27 -2.04 -1.79
C PHE A 123 -12.71 -3.47 -2.06
N ASP A 124 -13.31 -4.15 -1.08
CA ASP A 124 -13.70 -5.55 -1.24
C ASP A 124 -14.81 -5.75 -2.28
N TYR A 125 -15.73 -4.79 -2.38
CA TYR A 125 -16.80 -4.80 -3.38
C TYR A 125 -16.37 -4.25 -4.75
N THR A 126 -15.21 -3.60 -4.87
CA THR A 126 -14.70 -3.05 -6.14
C THR A 126 -13.43 -3.79 -6.59
N LEU A 127 -12.25 -3.35 -6.14
CA LEU A 127 -10.95 -3.88 -6.54
C LEU A 127 -10.74 -5.33 -6.10
N GLY A 128 -11.31 -5.74 -4.97
CA GLY A 128 -11.20 -7.11 -4.44
C GLY A 128 -11.90 -8.18 -5.29
N ARG A 129 -12.80 -7.79 -6.20
CA ARG A 129 -13.46 -8.70 -7.15
C ARG A 129 -12.66 -8.95 -8.42
N GLN A 130 -11.63 -8.16 -8.69
CA GLN A 130 -10.84 -8.28 -9.91
C GLN A 130 -10.14 -9.64 -9.95
N PRO A 131 -10.08 -10.30 -11.12
CA PRO A 131 -9.41 -11.60 -11.26
C PRO A 131 -7.88 -11.46 -11.11
N LEU A 132 -7.33 -10.34 -11.58
CA LEU A 132 -5.92 -10.02 -11.51
C LEU A 132 -5.59 -9.15 -10.30
N PRO A 133 -4.39 -9.28 -9.70
CA PRO A 133 -3.97 -8.43 -8.60
C PRO A 133 -3.88 -6.95 -9.01
N ALA A 134 -4.52 -6.07 -8.23
CA ALA A 134 -4.71 -4.67 -8.58
C ALA A 134 -3.41 -3.85 -8.63
N VAL A 135 -2.37 -4.31 -7.92
CA VAL A 135 -1.03 -3.70 -7.92
C VAL A 135 -0.43 -3.60 -9.32
N TYR A 136 -0.74 -4.53 -10.23
CA TYR A 136 -0.20 -4.49 -11.60
C TYR A 136 -0.78 -3.32 -12.40
N PHE A 137 -2.08 -3.06 -12.27
CA PHE A 137 -2.72 -1.90 -12.90
C PHE A 137 -2.20 -0.60 -12.29
N PHE A 138 -2.06 -0.56 -10.96
CA PHE A 138 -1.48 0.60 -10.28
C PHE A 138 -0.04 0.86 -10.74
N GLY A 139 0.81 -0.18 -10.81
CA GLY A 139 2.18 -0.09 -11.28
C GLY A 139 2.27 0.38 -12.73
N ALA A 140 1.47 -0.19 -13.64
CA ALA A 140 1.41 0.24 -15.03
C ALA A 140 0.97 1.71 -15.16
N LEU A 141 -0.01 2.14 -14.37
CA LEU A 141 -0.44 3.53 -14.32
C LEU A 141 0.70 4.46 -13.85
N MET A 142 1.43 4.07 -12.81
CA MET A 142 2.58 4.85 -12.33
C MET A 142 3.70 4.94 -13.38
N ILE A 143 4.04 3.83 -14.04
CA ILE A 143 5.04 3.81 -15.12
C ILE A 143 4.60 4.73 -16.27
N PHE A 144 3.34 4.66 -16.69
CA PHE A 144 2.79 5.54 -17.72
C PHE A 144 2.90 7.02 -17.33
N TRP A 145 2.56 7.36 -16.08
CA TRP A 145 2.67 8.74 -15.59
C TRP A 145 4.12 9.25 -15.56
N VAL A 146 5.06 8.41 -15.12
CA VAL A 146 6.50 8.72 -15.14
C VAL A 146 6.99 8.90 -16.57
N ALA A 147 6.69 7.96 -17.48
CA ALA A 147 7.07 8.05 -18.88
C ALA A 147 6.51 9.33 -19.54
N ARG A 148 5.25 9.66 -19.27
CA ARG A 148 4.61 10.90 -19.74
C ARG A 148 5.25 12.15 -19.14
N ALA A 149 5.71 12.11 -17.89
CA ALA A 149 6.40 13.23 -17.25
C ALA A 149 7.79 13.44 -17.88
N VAL A 150 8.54 12.37 -18.10
CA VAL A 150 9.85 12.37 -18.76
C VAL A 150 9.72 12.88 -20.19
N TRP A 151 8.81 12.30 -20.99
CA TRP A 151 8.57 12.71 -22.37
C TRP A 151 8.20 14.19 -22.50
N ARG A 152 7.32 14.70 -21.62
CA ARG A 152 6.96 16.13 -21.59
C ARG A 152 8.16 17.00 -21.25
N THR A 153 9.00 16.55 -20.31
CA THR A 153 10.22 17.27 -19.91
C THR A 153 11.19 17.34 -21.08
N VAL A 154 11.54 16.20 -21.68
CA VAL A 154 12.46 16.12 -22.83
C VAL A 154 11.98 17.00 -23.99
N ARG A 155 10.69 16.92 -24.37
CA ARG A 155 10.14 17.77 -25.44
C ARG A 155 10.22 19.26 -25.16
N ARG A 156 10.13 19.68 -23.89
CA ARG A 156 10.24 21.09 -23.49
C ARG A 156 11.68 21.58 -23.40
N LEU A 157 12.64 20.68 -23.21
CA LEU A 157 14.07 20.98 -23.12
C LEU A 157 14.80 20.97 -24.47
N LYS A 158 14.25 20.30 -25.50
CA LYS A 158 14.81 20.33 -26.86
C LYS A 158 14.91 21.77 -27.38
N GLY A 159 16.14 22.22 -27.65
CA GLY A 159 16.43 23.57 -28.16
C GLY A 159 16.11 24.70 -27.18
N ALA A 160 16.03 24.41 -25.88
CA ALA A 160 15.68 25.41 -24.86
C ALA A 160 16.89 26.25 -24.43
N SER A 161 16.69 27.56 -24.24
CA SER A 161 17.66 28.44 -23.58
C SER A 161 17.82 28.10 -22.10
N ASN A 162 18.94 28.53 -21.48
CA ASN A 162 19.22 28.29 -20.06
C ASN A 162 18.10 28.75 -19.11
N GLU A 163 17.48 29.90 -19.38
CA GLU A 163 16.34 30.40 -18.59
C GLU A 163 15.11 29.48 -18.70
N ARG A 164 14.84 28.98 -19.91
CA ARG A 164 13.73 28.06 -20.18
C ARG A 164 13.97 26.70 -19.54
N ILE A 165 15.22 26.22 -19.51
CA ILE A 165 15.62 25.01 -18.79
C ILE A 165 15.28 25.17 -17.30
N GLY A 166 15.70 26.26 -16.66
CA GLY A 166 15.41 26.53 -15.24
C GLY A 166 13.92 26.55 -14.93
N PHE A 167 13.10 27.18 -15.79
CA PHE A 167 11.64 27.16 -15.65
C PHE A 167 11.06 25.75 -15.76
N VAL A 168 11.47 24.97 -16.76
CA VAL A 168 10.97 23.60 -16.98
C VAL A 168 11.30 22.70 -15.79
N VAL A 169 12.53 22.78 -15.27
CA VAL A 169 12.95 22.01 -14.09
C VAL A 169 12.10 22.36 -12.87
N ARG A 170 11.87 23.65 -12.59
CA ARG A 170 11.01 24.09 -11.47
C ARG A 170 9.55 23.65 -11.63
N ASP A 171 8.98 23.80 -12.83
CA ASP A 171 7.59 23.36 -13.12
C ASP A 171 7.45 21.84 -12.97
N GLN A 172 8.47 21.08 -13.36
CA GLN A 172 8.50 19.62 -13.23
C GLN A 172 8.67 19.20 -11.77
N ALA A 173 9.58 19.82 -11.03
CA ALA A 173 9.76 19.60 -9.59
C ALA A 173 8.44 19.84 -8.84
N LEU A 174 7.78 20.99 -9.04
CA LEU A 174 6.49 21.28 -8.42
C LEU A 174 5.40 20.25 -8.79
N SER A 175 5.43 19.75 -10.03
CA SER A 175 4.47 18.72 -10.47
C SER A 175 4.73 17.38 -9.78
N LEU A 176 5.99 16.97 -9.61
CA LEU A 176 6.36 15.76 -8.88
C LEU A 176 6.02 15.89 -7.40
N THR A 177 6.30 17.04 -6.79
CA THR A 177 5.93 17.32 -5.39
C THR A 177 4.41 17.25 -5.19
N ALA A 178 3.62 17.81 -6.10
CA ALA A 178 2.16 17.73 -6.02
C ALA A 178 1.64 16.28 -6.16
N ILE A 179 2.28 15.45 -7.00
CA ILE A 179 1.93 14.02 -7.12
C ILE A 179 2.29 13.27 -5.82
N ALA A 180 3.50 13.48 -5.29
CA ALA A 180 3.92 12.87 -4.03
C ALA A 180 3.00 13.29 -2.86
N ALA A 181 2.57 14.56 -2.85
CA ALA A 181 1.61 15.08 -1.90
C ALA A 181 0.24 14.40 -2.04
N ALA A 182 -0.29 14.26 -3.27
CA ALA A 182 -1.53 13.54 -3.51
C ALA A 182 -1.44 12.08 -3.03
N ILE A 183 -0.36 11.36 -3.36
CA ILE A 183 -0.11 9.99 -2.90
C ILE A 183 -0.12 9.93 -1.37
N THR A 184 0.55 10.87 -0.70
CA THR A 184 0.61 10.95 0.78
C THR A 184 -0.77 11.20 1.37
N LEU A 185 -1.54 12.14 0.81
CA LEU A 185 -2.90 12.45 1.24
C LEU A 185 -3.80 11.21 1.13
N PHE A 186 -3.81 10.55 -0.02
CA PHE A 186 -4.61 9.34 -0.23
C PHE A 186 -4.15 8.21 0.68
N PHE A 187 -2.85 8.01 0.86
CA PHE A 187 -2.34 7.04 1.82
C PHE A 187 -2.88 7.30 3.24
N MET A 188 -2.81 8.54 3.73
CA MET A 188 -3.31 8.90 5.06
C MET A 188 -4.80 8.63 5.20
N MET A 189 -5.59 9.06 4.21
CA MET A 189 -7.04 8.84 4.19
C MET A 189 -7.40 7.35 4.12
N LEU A 190 -6.72 6.57 3.28
CA LEU A 190 -7.05 5.17 3.02
C LEU A 190 -6.59 4.22 4.14
N TRP A 191 -5.47 4.52 4.80
CA TRP A 191 -4.93 3.61 5.83
C TRP A 191 -4.01 4.29 6.86
N GLY A 192 -3.31 5.37 6.49
CA GLY A 192 -2.20 5.92 7.29
C GLY A 192 -2.59 6.43 8.68
N TYR A 193 -3.85 6.84 8.91
CA TYR A 193 -4.30 7.19 10.26
C TYR A 193 -4.37 5.98 11.21
N ASN A 194 -4.38 4.74 10.71
CA ASN A 194 -4.32 3.55 11.57
C ASN A 194 -3.03 3.47 12.41
N TYR A 195 -1.95 4.15 12.00
CA TYR A 195 -0.71 4.24 12.80
C TYR A 195 -0.88 4.97 14.13
N ALA A 196 -1.97 5.73 14.30
CA ALA A 196 -2.30 6.43 15.53
C ALA A 196 -3.31 5.66 16.41
N ARG A 197 -3.63 4.40 16.08
CA ARG A 197 -4.50 3.56 16.91
C ARG A 197 -3.82 3.20 18.25
N PRO A 198 -4.59 2.92 19.32
CA PRO A 198 -4.04 2.33 20.52
C PRO A 198 -3.44 0.96 20.21
N ARG A 199 -2.35 0.62 20.90
CA ARG A 199 -1.68 -0.68 20.75
C ARG A 199 -2.58 -1.81 21.23
N ILE A 200 -2.46 -2.99 20.63
CA ILE A 200 -3.16 -4.21 21.05
C ILE A 200 -2.90 -4.50 22.54
N SER A 201 -1.65 -4.33 22.99
CA SER A 201 -1.31 -4.54 24.40
C SER A 201 -2.13 -3.64 25.34
N THR A 202 -2.34 -2.38 24.96
CA THR A 202 -3.17 -1.45 25.74
C THR A 202 -4.65 -1.82 25.67
N GLN A 203 -5.16 -2.14 24.47
CA GLN A 203 -6.58 -2.47 24.29
C GLN A 203 -6.99 -3.76 25.01
N LEU A 204 -6.08 -4.74 25.07
CA LEU A 204 -6.31 -6.03 25.74
C LEU A 204 -5.85 -6.05 27.20
N GLY A 205 -5.32 -4.94 27.73
CA GLY A 205 -4.81 -4.87 29.10
C GLY A 205 -3.60 -5.77 29.37
N LEU A 206 -2.78 -6.03 28.35
CA LEU A 206 -1.59 -6.89 28.46
C LEU A 206 -0.49 -6.18 29.22
N ARG A 207 -0.03 -6.81 30.31
CA ARG A 207 1.16 -6.40 31.04
C ARG A 207 2.40 -6.88 30.28
N MET A 208 3.04 -5.96 29.58
CA MET A 208 4.29 -6.23 28.86
C MET A 208 5.44 -6.24 29.86
N ALA A 209 6.21 -7.32 29.90
CA ALA A 209 7.40 -7.45 30.73
C ALA A 209 8.62 -7.80 29.86
N GLU A 210 9.80 -7.37 30.29
CA GLU A 210 11.04 -7.92 29.75
C GLU A 210 11.15 -9.39 30.15
N LEU A 211 11.44 -10.24 29.18
CA LEU A 211 11.56 -11.67 29.40
C LEU A 211 12.98 -11.98 29.84
N SER A 212 13.15 -12.72 30.93
CA SER A 212 14.42 -13.31 31.32
C SER A 212 14.87 -14.38 30.31
N THR A 213 16.16 -14.70 30.30
CA THR A 213 16.67 -15.81 29.48
C THR A 213 16.01 -17.14 29.84
N ALA A 214 15.68 -17.34 31.12
CA ALA A 214 15.02 -18.56 31.61
C ALA A 214 13.60 -18.68 31.05
N GLU A 215 12.79 -17.63 31.16
CA GLU A 215 11.43 -17.59 30.59
C GLU A 215 11.43 -17.79 29.07
N LEU A 216 12.41 -17.22 28.36
CA LEU A 216 12.54 -17.44 26.91
C LEU A 216 12.83 -18.91 26.56
N ILE A 217 13.64 -19.60 27.36
CA ILE A 217 13.97 -21.01 27.14
C ILE A 217 12.77 -21.89 27.43
N GLU A 218 12.04 -21.62 28.51
CA GLU A 218 10.81 -22.32 28.84
C GLU A 218 9.77 -22.15 27.72
N GLU A 219 9.56 -20.92 27.25
CA GLU A 219 8.69 -20.66 26.11
C GLU A 219 9.19 -21.36 24.84
N GLY A 220 10.50 -21.43 24.64
CA GLY A 220 11.12 -22.17 23.54
C GLY A 220 10.80 -23.65 23.59
N ARG A 221 10.88 -24.29 24.76
CA ARG A 221 10.51 -25.71 24.94
C ARG A 221 9.03 -25.94 24.67
N TRP A 222 8.16 -25.06 25.17
CA TRP A 222 6.73 -25.12 24.87
C TRP A 222 6.45 -24.97 23.37
N ALA A 223 7.06 -23.99 22.71
CA ALA A 223 6.91 -23.77 21.28
C ALA A 223 7.45 -24.95 20.44
N ALA A 224 8.55 -25.57 20.88
CA ALA A 224 9.10 -26.77 20.27
C ALA A 224 8.12 -27.95 20.35
N HIS A 225 7.53 -28.18 21.53
CA HIS A 225 6.50 -29.19 21.73
C HIS A 225 5.28 -28.95 20.82
N GLU A 226 4.77 -27.71 20.79
CA GLU A 226 3.62 -27.34 19.95
C GLU A 226 3.91 -27.55 18.45
N ALA A 227 5.09 -27.13 17.98
CA ALA A 227 5.50 -27.28 16.59
C ALA A 227 5.71 -28.76 16.21
N ALA A 228 6.30 -29.55 17.11
CA ALA A 228 6.45 -31.00 16.93
C ALA A 228 5.10 -31.70 16.82
N ALA A 229 4.15 -31.38 17.72
CA ALA A 229 2.80 -31.93 17.68
C ALA A 229 2.07 -31.55 16.37
N ALA A 230 2.16 -30.29 15.95
CA ALA A 230 1.56 -29.85 14.69
C ALA A 230 2.23 -30.48 13.47
N ARG A 231 3.55 -30.71 13.51
CA ARG A 231 4.25 -31.42 12.42
C ARG A 231 3.78 -32.85 12.28
N ARG A 232 3.61 -33.58 13.40
CA ARG A 232 3.09 -34.97 13.38
C ARG A 232 1.68 -35.08 12.81
N ALA A 233 0.87 -34.03 12.96
CA ALA A 233 -0.47 -33.98 12.39
C ALA A 233 -0.48 -33.78 10.85
N LEU A 234 0.67 -33.51 10.23
CA LEU A 234 0.82 -33.53 8.78
C LEU A 234 0.99 -35.00 8.35
N VAL A 235 -0.06 -35.57 7.73
CA VAL A 235 -0.18 -36.99 7.31
C VAL A 235 1.11 -37.58 6.72
N ASP A 236 1.48 -38.80 7.11
CA ASP A 236 2.69 -39.49 6.62
C ASP A 236 2.70 -39.58 5.07
N GLY A 237 3.66 -38.85 4.48
CA GLY A 237 3.80 -38.59 3.04
C GLY A 237 4.61 -37.33 2.75
N PHE A 238 4.84 -36.50 3.78
CA PHE A 238 5.63 -35.26 3.74
C PHE A 238 7.12 -35.46 4.06
N GLU A 239 7.70 -36.59 3.68
CA GLU A 239 9.16 -36.70 3.62
C GLU A 239 9.67 -35.79 2.50
N GLY A 240 10.17 -34.63 2.88
CA GLY A 240 11.21 -33.97 2.11
C GLY A 240 10.78 -32.97 1.05
N ASN A 241 9.55 -32.98 0.54
CA ASN A 241 9.09 -31.97 -0.42
C ASN A 241 7.76 -31.41 0.09
N TRP A 242 7.70 -30.17 0.56
CA TRP A 242 6.44 -29.47 0.80
C TRP A 242 5.68 -29.39 -0.55
N PRO A 243 4.81 -30.36 -0.92
CA PRO A 243 4.23 -30.39 -2.25
C PRO A 243 3.23 -29.24 -2.31
N ASN A 244 3.29 -28.43 -3.37
CA ASN A 244 2.48 -27.23 -3.63
C ASN A 244 1.33 -27.01 -2.63
N ALA A 245 1.67 -26.47 -1.47
CA ALA A 245 0.74 -26.37 -0.34
C ALA A 245 -0.47 -25.55 -0.73
N LEU A 246 -1.64 -25.97 -0.24
CA LEU A 246 -2.96 -25.34 -0.33
C LEU A 246 -3.14 -24.36 -1.50
N PRO A 247 -3.94 -24.69 -2.53
CA PRO A 247 -4.29 -23.73 -3.58
C PRO A 247 -4.65 -22.36 -2.99
N ASN A 248 -4.18 -21.26 -3.59
CA ASN A 248 -4.31 -19.90 -3.01
C ASN A 248 -5.70 -19.54 -2.46
N LYS A 249 -6.77 -20.06 -3.08
CA LYS A 249 -8.15 -19.86 -2.60
C LYS A 249 -8.42 -20.55 -1.26
N GLN A 250 -7.90 -21.76 -1.06
CA GLN A 250 -8.00 -22.48 0.21
C GLN A 250 -7.16 -21.77 1.29
N LEU A 251 -5.92 -21.39 0.95
CA LEU A 251 -5.06 -20.61 1.84
C LEU A 251 -5.75 -19.35 2.36
N GLU A 252 -6.28 -18.52 1.45
CA GLU A 252 -7.00 -17.28 1.80
C GLU A 252 -8.21 -17.57 2.71
N LYS A 253 -8.98 -18.63 2.41
CA LYS A 253 -10.16 -19.02 3.19
C LYS A 253 -9.80 -19.42 4.62
N HIS A 254 -8.84 -20.33 4.79
CA HIS A 254 -8.42 -20.81 6.11
C HIS A 254 -7.79 -19.70 6.94
N VAL A 255 -6.85 -18.96 6.36
CA VAL A 255 -6.19 -17.83 7.05
C VAL A 255 -7.21 -16.76 7.46
N ARG A 256 -8.13 -16.38 6.56
CA ARG A 256 -9.15 -15.37 6.89
C ARG A 256 -10.05 -15.84 8.01
N ARG A 257 -10.52 -17.09 7.96
CA ARG A 257 -11.40 -17.66 9.00
C ARG A 257 -10.72 -17.57 10.37
N SER A 258 -9.53 -18.14 10.50
CA SER A 258 -8.84 -18.21 11.79
C SER A 258 -8.45 -16.82 12.33
N LEU A 259 -8.11 -15.87 11.45
CA LEU A 259 -7.81 -14.50 11.85
C LEU A 259 -9.08 -13.74 12.27
N VAL A 260 -10.19 -13.89 11.56
CA VAL A 260 -11.47 -13.27 11.93
C VAL A 260 -11.95 -13.78 13.29
N GLU A 261 -11.87 -15.09 13.53
CA GLU A 261 -12.20 -15.70 14.82
C GLU A 261 -11.31 -15.19 15.95
N THR A 262 -9.99 -15.12 15.70
CA THR A 262 -9.02 -14.55 16.64
C THR A 262 -9.37 -13.10 17.01
N LEU A 263 -9.64 -12.27 16.00
CA LEU A 263 -10.01 -10.87 16.20
C LEU A 263 -11.31 -10.73 16.98
N ARG A 264 -12.33 -11.55 16.68
CA ARG A 264 -13.61 -11.55 17.42
C ARG A 264 -13.43 -11.94 18.88
N GLN A 265 -12.63 -12.96 19.17
CA GLN A 265 -12.33 -13.38 20.55
C GLN A 265 -11.58 -12.29 21.34
N MET A 266 -10.82 -11.44 20.65
CA MET A 266 -10.14 -10.29 21.22
C MET A 266 -11.04 -9.03 21.28
N GLY A 267 -12.33 -9.12 20.94
CA GLY A 267 -13.27 -7.99 21.00
C GLY A 267 -13.18 -7.02 19.82
N TYR A 268 -12.56 -7.42 18.72
CA TYR A 268 -12.53 -6.65 17.47
C TYR A 268 -13.62 -7.12 16.50
N SER A 269 -14.13 -6.18 15.70
CA SER A 269 -15.09 -6.45 14.63
C SER A 269 -14.39 -6.30 13.28
N PRO A 270 -13.77 -7.36 12.73
CA PRO A 270 -12.98 -7.26 11.49
C PRO A 270 -13.87 -6.87 10.31
N PRO A 271 -13.57 -5.76 9.60
CA PRO A 271 -14.37 -5.30 8.47
C PRO A 271 -14.04 -6.06 7.17
N GLY A 272 -15.06 -6.28 6.34
CA GLY A 272 -14.89 -6.75 4.97
C GLY A 272 -14.32 -8.16 4.84
N LYS A 273 -13.72 -8.43 3.68
CA LYS A 273 -13.12 -9.71 3.26
C LYS A 273 -11.83 -9.43 2.45
N PRO A 274 -10.77 -8.89 3.09
CA PRO A 274 -9.53 -8.55 2.40
C PRO A 274 -8.94 -9.75 1.65
N ARG A 275 -8.44 -9.51 0.44
CA ARG A 275 -7.90 -10.54 -0.46
C ARG A 275 -6.42 -10.79 -0.21
N ILE A 276 -6.00 -12.04 -0.36
CA ILE A 276 -4.58 -12.43 -0.45
C ILE A 276 -4.25 -12.72 -1.90
N ARG A 277 -3.28 -11.99 -2.44
CA ARG A 277 -2.79 -12.16 -3.80
C ARG A 277 -1.35 -12.65 -3.78
N THR A 278 -1.00 -13.50 -4.73
CA THR A 278 0.40 -13.84 -4.96
C THR A 278 1.01 -12.83 -5.92
N PHE A 279 2.09 -12.18 -5.50
CA PHE A 279 2.88 -11.35 -6.38
C PHE A 279 3.80 -12.26 -7.23
N ARG A 280 3.42 -12.42 -8.49
CA ARG A 280 4.10 -13.29 -9.46
C ARG A 280 5.29 -12.58 -10.09
N ALA A 281 6.39 -12.47 -9.36
CA ALA A 281 7.65 -11.92 -9.85
C ALA A 281 8.87 -12.76 -9.40
N GLY A 282 8.75 -14.09 -9.42
CA GLY A 282 9.89 -15.01 -9.32
C GLY A 282 10.82 -14.83 -8.11
N GLY A 283 10.32 -14.37 -6.96
CA GLY A 283 11.16 -14.12 -5.78
C GLY A 283 11.79 -12.73 -5.71
N LEU A 284 11.50 -11.80 -6.64
CA LEU A 284 12.00 -10.42 -6.64
C LEU A 284 11.78 -9.71 -5.29
N MET A 285 10.64 -9.95 -4.64
CA MET A 285 10.37 -9.40 -3.31
C MET A 285 11.37 -9.93 -2.26
N LEU A 286 11.75 -11.20 -2.34
CA LEU A 286 12.72 -11.80 -1.41
C LEU A 286 14.11 -11.19 -1.58
N HIS A 287 14.52 -10.84 -2.80
CA HIS A 287 15.79 -10.14 -3.06
C HIS A 287 15.88 -8.74 -2.42
N VAL A 288 14.75 -8.12 -2.08
CA VAL A 288 14.69 -6.88 -1.31
C VAL A 288 14.29 -7.12 0.15
N SER A 289 14.37 -8.37 0.61
CA SER A 289 14.03 -8.82 1.96
C SER A 289 12.56 -8.59 2.36
N VAL A 290 11.64 -8.64 1.39
CA VAL A 290 10.20 -8.49 1.60
C VAL A 290 9.50 -9.82 1.31
N SER A 291 8.85 -10.40 2.31
CA SER A 291 8.08 -11.65 2.16
C SER A 291 6.63 -11.41 1.73
N GLY A 292 6.07 -10.27 2.13
CA GLY A 292 4.72 -9.83 1.82
C GLY A 292 4.61 -8.32 1.99
N PHE A 293 3.49 -7.75 1.53
CA PHE A 293 3.09 -6.39 1.88
C PHE A 293 1.58 -6.21 1.73
N TYR A 294 1.00 -5.38 2.56
CA TYR A 294 -0.32 -4.80 2.34
C TYR A 294 -0.22 -3.54 1.49
N PHE A 295 -1.09 -3.38 0.49
CA PHE A 295 -1.11 -2.20 -0.37
C PHE A 295 -2.34 -1.31 -0.12
N PRO A 296 -2.20 -0.19 0.61
CA PRO A 296 -3.32 0.67 0.99
C PRO A 296 -4.15 1.23 -0.17
N PHE A 297 -3.52 1.45 -1.34
CA PHE A 297 -4.20 2.04 -2.50
C PHE A 297 -5.15 1.07 -3.22
N THR A 298 -4.98 -0.24 -3.02
CA THR A 298 -5.88 -1.27 -3.56
C THR A 298 -6.64 -2.03 -2.49
N GLY A 299 -6.19 -1.91 -1.24
CA GLY A 299 -6.71 -2.69 -0.12
C GLY A 299 -6.38 -4.18 -0.22
N GLU A 300 -5.47 -4.62 -1.08
CA GLU A 300 -5.10 -6.03 -1.19
C GLU A 300 -3.82 -6.32 -0.40
N ALA A 301 -3.75 -7.52 0.18
CA ALA A 301 -2.54 -8.05 0.80
C ALA A 301 -1.83 -8.99 -0.19
N TYR A 302 -0.51 -8.88 -0.25
CA TYR A 302 0.33 -9.58 -1.22
C TYR A 302 1.36 -10.44 -0.51
N ILE A 303 1.50 -11.69 -0.97
CA ILE A 303 2.60 -12.57 -0.56
C ILE A 303 3.50 -12.84 -1.76
N SER A 304 4.81 -12.96 -1.51
CA SER A 304 5.78 -13.30 -2.55
C SER A 304 5.47 -14.67 -3.16
N GLY A 305 5.49 -14.74 -4.49
CA GLY A 305 5.40 -16.01 -5.22
C GLY A 305 6.59 -16.95 -4.99
N GLY A 306 7.71 -16.43 -4.44
CA GLY A 306 8.89 -17.23 -4.09
C GLY A 306 8.86 -17.82 -2.68
N LEU A 307 7.88 -17.51 -1.83
CA LEU A 307 7.87 -18.07 -0.47
C LEU A 307 7.77 -19.60 -0.50
N LEU A 308 8.49 -20.26 0.41
CA LEU A 308 8.33 -21.68 0.63
C LEU A 308 6.88 -21.97 1.03
N PRO A 309 6.27 -23.09 0.58
CA PRO A 309 4.86 -23.35 0.82
C PRO A 309 4.46 -23.33 2.31
N ILE A 310 5.38 -23.72 3.21
CA ILE A 310 5.15 -23.69 4.66
C ILE A 310 5.12 -22.27 5.25
N GLU A 311 5.72 -21.28 4.59
CA GLU A 311 5.78 -19.90 5.09
C GLU A 311 4.54 -19.09 4.70
N ARG A 312 3.90 -19.48 3.58
CA ARG A 312 2.77 -18.75 2.99
C ARG A 312 1.61 -18.51 3.97
N PRO A 313 1.17 -19.47 4.82
CA PRO A 313 0.06 -19.21 5.75
C PRO A 313 0.36 -18.12 6.77
N PHE A 314 1.50 -18.19 7.44
CA PHE A 314 1.87 -17.16 8.42
C PHE A 314 2.02 -15.79 7.77
N VAL A 315 2.73 -15.70 6.64
CA VAL A 315 2.91 -14.41 5.94
C VAL A 315 1.56 -13.87 5.45
N ALA A 316 0.69 -14.73 4.90
CA ALA A 316 -0.65 -14.31 4.50
C ALA A 316 -1.48 -13.79 5.69
N ALA A 317 -1.40 -14.44 6.85
CA ALA A 317 -2.09 -13.99 8.07
C ALA A 317 -1.55 -12.64 8.56
N HIS A 318 -0.23 -12.44 8.49
CA HIS A 318 0.43 -11.19 8.83
C HIS A 318 -0.03 -10.03 7.92
N GLU A 319 0.04 -10.21 6.61
CA GLU A 319 -0.41 -9.17 5.67
C GLU A 319 -1.93 -8.92 5.75
N MET A 320 -2.71 -9.95 6.10
CA MET A 320 -4.14 -9.78 6.35
C MET A 320 -4.42 -8.98 7.63
N ALA A 321 -3.58 -9.10 8.66
CA ALA A 321 -3.69 -8.24 9.85
C ALA A 321 -3.48 -6.76 9.49
N HIS A 322 -2.52 -6.45 8.61
CA HIS A 322 -2.38 -5.10 8.05
C HIS A 322 -3.61 -4.66 7.26
N ALA A 323 -4.22 -5.56 6.49
CA ALA A 323 -5.44 -5.29 5.76
C ALA A 323 -6.66 -4.99 6.67
N TYR A 324 -6.66 -5.50 7.90
CA TYR A 324 -7.62 -5.15 8.95
C TYR A 324 -7.23 -3.90 9.76
N GLY A 325 -6.16 -3.21 9.38
CA GLY A 325 -5.78 -1.91 9.96
C GLY A 325 -4.86 -1.99 11.18
N PHE A 326 -4.21 -3.13 11.43
CA PHE A 326 -3.15 -3.23 12.45
C PHE A 326 -1.82 -2.88 11.81
N THR A 327 -1.17 -1.80 12.24
CA THR A 327 0.01 -1.24 11.55
C THR A 327 1.34 -1.61 12.20
N ASP A 328 1.36 -2.06 13.45
CA ASP A 328 2.58 -2.48 14.14
C ASP A 328 2.94 -3.91 13.71
N GLU A 329 4.13 -4.08 13.14
CA GLU A 329 4.65 -5.37 12.66
C GLU A 329 4.64 -6.45 13.75
N GLY A 330 4.91 -6.08 15.00
CA GLY A 330 4.92 -7.00 16.13
C GLY A 330 3.53 -7.49 16.50
N GLU A 331 2.56 -6.58 16.45
CA GLU A 331 1.13 -6.88 16.62
C GLU A 331 0.58 -7.72 15.46
N ALA A 332 0.95 -7.39 14.21
CA ALA A 332 0.59 -8.17 13.03
C ALA A 332 1.16 -9.60 13.11
N ASN A 333 2.42 -9.76 13.55
CA ASN A 333 3.01 -11.08 13.81
C ASN A 333 2.30 -11.84 14.94
N PHE A 334 1.94 -11.16 16.03
CA PHE A 334 1.17 -11.75 17.13
C PHE A 334 -0.21 -12.24 16.67
N LEU A 335 -0.95 -11.42 15.93
CA LEU A 335 -2.24 -11.79 15.35
C LEU A 335 -2.10 -12.94 14.35
N ALA A 336 -1.08 -12.92 13.50
CA ALA A 336 -0.78 -14.01 12.57
C ALA A 336 -0.49 -15.33 13.30
N TRP A 337 0.34 -15.29 14.34
CA TRP A 337 0.62 -16.46 15.17
C TRP A 337 -0.64 -16.99 15.85
N MET A 338 -1.44 -16.11 16.47
CA MET A 338 -2.70 -16.49 17.12
C MET A 338 -3.69 -17.12 16.14
N ALA A 339 -3.85 -16.54 14.97
CA ALA A 339 -4.71 -17.06 13.91
C ALA A 339 -4.22 -18.42 13.40
N CYS A 340 -2.94 -18.52 13.07
CA CYS A 340 -2.38 -19.76 12.55
C CYS A 340 -2.41 -20.87 13.60
N ARG A 341 -1.94 -20.65 14.84
CA ARG A 341 -1.79 -21.72 15.84
C ARG A 341 -3.10 -22.41 16.23
N ARG A 342 -4.24 -21.74 16.02
CA ARG A 342 -5.60 -22.22 16.32
C ARG A 342 -6.36 -22.71 15.09
N SER A 343 -5.73 -22.67 13.92
CA SER A 343 -6.34 -23.12 12.68
C SER A 343 -6.63 -24.62 12.74
N GLU A 344 -7.83 -25.01 12.29
CA GLU A 344 -8.22 -26.42 12.11
C GLU A 344 -7.42 -27.10 10.99
N ASP A 345 -6.95 -26.31 10.03
CA ASP A 345 -6.07 -26.79 8.97
C ASP A 345 -4.66 -27.06 9.52
N PRO A 346 -4.16 -28.33 9.49
CA PRO A 346 -2.86 -28.69 10.06
C PRO A 346 -1.68 -27.94 9.42
N TRP A 347 -1.77 -27.60 8.13
CA TRP A 347 -0.71 -26.89 7.42
C TRP A 347 -0.59 -25.44 7.90
N VAL A 348 -1.72 -24.75 8.01
CA VAL A 348 -1.80 -23.39 8.56
C VAL A 348 -1.34 -23.38 10.03
N ALA A 349 -1.75 -24.39 10.82
CA ALA A 349 -1.34 -24.53 12.21
C ALA A 349 0.17 -24.72 12.37
N TYR A 350 0.76 -25.63 11.61
CA TYR A 350 2.19 -25.89 11.65
C TYR A 350 3.00 -24.68 11.18
N SER A 351 2.58 -23.98 10.13
CA SER A 351 3.22 -22.73 9.65
C SER A 351 3.40 -21.70 10.77
N GLY A 352 2.33 -21.41 11.52
CA GLY A 352 2.39 -20.43 12.62
C GLY A 352 3.24 -20.89 13.80
N LYS A 353 3.11 -22.17 14.19
CA LYS A 353 3.87 -22.75 15.31
C LYS A 353 5.36 -22.81 15.01
N LEU A 354 5.74 -23.22 13.79
CA LEU A 354 7.12 -23.23 13.31
C LEU A 354 7.72 -21.81 13.29
N ARG A 355 7.01 -20.82 12.75
CA ARG A 355 7.47 -19.44 12.71
C ARG A 355 7.69 -18.85 14.10
N TYR A 356 6.83 -19.19 15.06
CA TYR A 356 6.95 -18.78 16.46
C TYR A 356 8.18 -19.40 17.13
N LEU A 357 8.37 -20.71 16.98
CA LEU A 357 9.56 -21.42 17.46
C LEU A 357 10.86 -20.80 16.90
N MET A 358 10.93 -20.58 15.59
CA MET A 358 12.10 -19.95 14.94
C MET A 358 12.36 -18.52 15.46
N SER A 359 11.29 -17.79 15.82
CA SER A 359 11.39 -16.44 16.39
C SER A 359 11.95 -16.46 17.82
N ILE A 360 11.56 -17.44 18.64
CA ILE A 360 12.10 -17.62 19.99
C ILE A 360 13.56 -18.10 19.91
N GLU A 361 13.83 -19.12 19.11
CA GLU A 361 15.17 -19.67 18.91
C GLU A 361 16.15 -18.59 18.45
N THR A 362 15.75 -17.73 17.51
CA THR A 362 16.60 -16.60 17.08
C THR A 362 16.92 -15.65 18.23
N ARG A 363 15.97 -15.37 19.14
CA ARG A 363 16.23 -14.52 20.31
C ARG A 363 17.15 -15.19 21.32
N ILE A 364 16.93 -16.47 21.59
CA ILE A 364 17.80 -17.25 22.49
C ILE A 364 19.20 -17.28 21.92
N ARG A 365 19.37 -17.58 20.62
CA ARG A 365 20.68 -17.58 19.95
C ARG A 365 21.39 -16.24 20.07
N MET A 366 20.68 -15.11 19.93
CA MET A 366 21.29 -13.78 20.06
C MET A 366 21.66 -13.41 21.50
N ARG A 367 20.98 -13.98 22.51
CA ARG A 367 21.18 -13.64 23.94
C ARG A 367 22.04 -14.63 24.71
N ALA A 368 21.95 -15.91 24.37
CA ALA A 368 22.59 -17.04 25.04
C ALA A 368 22.83 -18.20 24.04
N PRO A 369 23.84 -18.08 23.15
CA PRO A 369 24.11 -19.06 22.09
C PRO A 369 24.21 -20.51 22.59
N GLN A 370 24.89 -20.73 23.70
CA GLN A 370 25.10 -22.06 24.28
C GLN A 370 23.78 -22.72 24.71
N ARG A 371 22.84 -21.91 25.21
CA ARG A 371 21.51 -22.39 25.63
C ARG A 371 20.59 -22.68 24.44
N SER A 372 20.82 -22.03 23.30
CA SER A 372 20.10 -22.31 22.06
C SER A 372 20.37 -23.74 21.57
N ALA A 373 21.62 -24.20 21.66
CA ALA A 373 21.97 -25.58 21.31
C ALA A 373 21.18 -26.60 22.13
N GLY A 374 21.05 -26.37 23.45
CA GLY A 374 20.25 -27.21 24.33
C GLY A 374 18.77 -27.27 23.97
N LEU A 375 18.18 -26.15 23.50
CA LEU A 375 16.80 -26.14 22.99
C LEU A 375 16.68 -27.00 21.74
N LEU A 376 17.62 -26.88 20.79
CA LEU A 376 17.58 -27.59 19.52
C LEU A 376 17.67 -29.12 19.70
N LEU A 377 18.43 -29.60 20.69
CA LEU A 377 18.54 -31.03 21.01
C LEU A 377 17.19 -31.68 21.40
N GLY A 378 16.24 -30.90 21.91
CA GLY A 378 14.91 -31.39 22.27
C GLY A 378 13.88 -31.33 21.13
N ILE A 379 14.27 -30.88 19.93
CA ILE A 379 13.37 -30.73 18.78
C ILE A 379 13.50 -31.97 17.87
N PRO A 380 12.38 -32.59 17.42
CA PRO A 380 12.44 -33.68 16.46
C PRO A 380 13.16 -33.31 15.17
N ILE A 381 13.90 -34.26 14.60
CA ILE A 381 14.72 -34.05 13.39
C ILE A 381 13.91 -33.50 12.20
N SER A 382 12.65 -33.91 12.06
CA SER A 382 11.76 -33.41 11.01
C SER A 382 11.55 -31.89 11.09
N VAL A 383 11.31 -31.36 12.30
CA VAL A 383 11.15 -29.92 12.54
C VAL A 383 12.47 -29.18 12.37
N LEU A 384 13.59 -29.76 12.82
CA LEU A 384 14.92 -29.20 12.60
C LEU A 384 15.25 -29.08 11.11
N ASN A 385 14.95 -30.11 10.32
CA ASN A 385 15.14 -30.10 8.87
C ASN A 385 14.33 -28.99 8.19
N ASP A 386 13.08 -28.79 8.59
CA ASP A 386 12.25 -27.70 8.08
C ASP A 386 12.84 -26.32 8.43
N MET A 387 13.27 -26.13 9.69
CA MET A 387 13.93 -24.89 10.12
C MET A 387 15.20 -24.63 9.32
N ALA A 388 16.02 -25.65 9.08
CA ALA A 388 17.25 -25.56 8.29
C ALA A 388 16.95 -25.17 6.84
N ARG A 389 15.96 -25.82 6.20
CA ARG A 389 15.54 -25.52 4.83
C ARG A 389 15.04 -24.09 4.65
N ILE A 390 14.25 -23.58 5.59
CA ILE A 390 13.80 -22.18 5.56
C ILE A 390 15.02 -21.24 5.63
N ARG A 391 15.96 -21.49 6.55
CA ARG A 391 17.15 -20.64 6.68
C ARG A 391 18.02 -20.68 5.43
N GLU A 392 18.31 -21.87 4.90
CA GLU A 392 19.11 -22.04 3.68
C GLU A 392 18.45 -21.37 2.48
N TYR A 393 17.13 -21.49 2.34
CA TYR A 393 16.38 -20.83 1.27
C TYR A 393 16.52 -19.31 1.33
N HIS A 394 16.33 -18.71 2.50
CA HIS A 394 16.43 -17.25 2.67
C HIS A 394 17.87 -16.71 2.60
N GLN A 395 18.88 -17.52 2.90
CA GLN A 395 20.29 -17.14 2.71
C GLN A 395 20.61 -16.80 1.24
N ARG A 396 19.89 -17.38 0.27
CA ARG A 396 20.06 -17.12 -1.17
C ARG A 396 19.63 -15.71 -1.58
N PHE A 397 18.82 -15.03 -0.76
CA PHE A 397 18.28 -13.70 -1.06
C PHE A 397 18.89 -12.57 -0.19
N GLY A 398 19.66 -12.91 0.84
CA GLY A 398 20.24 -11.95 1.79
C GLY A 398 21.54 -11.30 1.29
N GLY A 399 21.83 -10.08 1.76
CA GLY A 399 23.17 -9.47 1.68
C GLY A 399 23.47 -8.53 0.50
N GLY A 400 22.49 -8.21 -0.35
CA GLY A 400 22.70 -7.32 -1.51
C GLY A 400 22.55 -5.82 -1.24
N ILE A 401 23.26 -4.99 -2.03
CA ILE A 401 23.18 -3.51 -2.00
C ILE A 401 21.74 -3.00 -2.17
N ILE A 402 20.93 -3.71 -2.97
CA ILE A 402 19.54 -3.36 -3.26
C ILE A 402 18.67 -3.52 -2.01
N ALA A 403 18.78 -4.63 -1.28
CA ALA A 403 18.07 -4.86 -0.02
C ALA A 403 18.45 -3.81 1.03
N GLY A 404 19.75 -3.51 1.17
CA GLY A 404 20.23 -2.48 2.08
C GLY A 404 19.67 -1.09 1.75
N SER A 405 19.58 -0.74 0.47
CA SER A 405 19.03 0.55 0.03
C SER A 405 17.51 0.64 0.24
N TRP A 406 16.78 -0.43 -0.04
CA TRP A 406 15.35 -0.52 0.22
C TRP A 406 15.02 -0.34 1.70
N TRP A 407 15.75 -1.02 2.59
CA TRP A 407 15.56 -0.90 4.04
C TRP A 407 15.77 0.52 4.56
N ARG A 408 16.73 1.28 4.02
CA ARG A 408 16.93 2.69 4.42
C ARG A 408 15.73 3.55 4.08
N VAL A 409 15.20 3.43 2.86
CA VAL A 409 14.02 4.19 2.42
C VAL A 409 12.80 3.79 3.24
N TYR A 410 12.62 2.49 3.46
CA TYR A 410 11.49 1.96 4.24
C TYR A 410 11.55 2.36 5.72
N ASP A 411 12.74 2.36 6.34
CA ASP A 411 12.93 2.80 7.72
C ASP A 411 12.64 4.30 7.88
N VAL A 412 13.08 5.15 6.94
CA VAL A 412 12.72 6.58 6.92
C VAL A 412 11.20 6.76 6.83
N TYR A 413 10.55 6.00 5.95
CA TYR A 413 9.10 6.01 5.82
C TYR A 413 8.40 5.61 7.14
N LEU A 414 8.79 4.50 7.76
CA LEU A 414 8.21 4.04 9.03
C LEU A 414 8.43 5.05 10.16
N LYS A 415 9.62 5.65 10.25
CA LYS A 415 9.93 6.71 11.23
C LYS A 415 9.07 7.94 11.02
N SER A 416 8.82 8.33 9.76
CA SER A 416 7.91 9.44 9.45
C SER A 416 6.47 9.19 9.94
N LEU A 417 6.08 7.91 10.06
CA LEU A 417 4.79 7.48 10.59
C LEU A 417 4.82 7.17 12.08
N GLY A 418 5.87 7.58 12.80
CA GLY A 418 6.02 7.43 14.25
C GLY A 418 6.33 6.00 14.71
N VAL A 419 6.73 5.12 13.80
CA VAL A 419 7.19 3.77 14.15
C VAL A 419 8.67 3.83 14.54
N THR A 420 8.97 3.51 15.78
CA THR A 420 10.36 3.34 16.25
C THR A 420 10.98 2.11 15.59
N ALA A 421 11.98 2.32 14.72
CA ALA A 421 12.86 1.35 14.03
C ALA A 421 12.37 -0.11 13.93
N GLY A 422 12.14 -0.58 12.69
CA GLY A 422 11.49 -1.86 12.37
C GLY A 422 12.08 -3.11 13.03
N THR A 423 13.39 -3.17 13.33
CA THR A 423 13.98 -4.36 13.99
C THR A 423 13.54 -4.55 15.44
N VAL A 424 12.99 -3.53 16.10
CA VAL A 424 12.44 -3.59 17.46
C VAL A 424 10.96 -4.01 17.44
N SER A 425 10.18 -3.64 16.42
CA SER A 425 8.76 -4.02 16.32
C SER A 425 8.58 -5.50 15.97
N TYR A 426 9.38 -6.05 15.04
CA TYR A 426 9.40 -7.51 14.76
C TYR A 426 9.70 -8.35 16.02
N ARG A 427 10.33 -7.75 17.03
CA ARG A 427 10.64 -8.37 18.32
C ARG A 427 9.52 -8.26 19.36
N ARG A 428 8.27 -7.92 18.99
CA ARG A 428 7.17 -7.88 19.99
C ARG A 428 6.23 -9.07 20.00
N MET A 429 6.24 -9.92 18.97
CA MET A 429 5.39 -11.11 18.92
C MET A 429 5.53 -12.00 20.17
N VAL A 430 6.76 -12.36 20.56
CA VAL A 430 7.01 -13.28 21.69
C VAL A 430 6.55 -12.68 23.04
N PRO A 431 6.94 -11.44 23.41
CA PRO A 431 6.38 -10.79 24.60
C PRO A 431 4.85 -10.68 24.59
N LEU A 432 4.22 -10.34 23.46
CA LEU A 432 2.76 -10.26 23.34
C LEU A 432 2.11 -11.64 23.53
N ALA A 433 2.68 -12.68 22.94
CA ALA A 433 2.21 -14.05 23.06
C ALA A 433 2.25 -14.55 24.51
N ILE A 434 3.36 -14.33 25.21
CA ILE A 434 3.50 -14.71 26.62
C ILE A 434 2.54 -13.90 27.50
N ALA A 435 2.46 -12.58 27.33
CA ALA A 435 1.54 -11.74 28.10
C ALA A 435 0.07 -12.16 27.90
N TRP A 436 -0.32 -12.45 26.66
CA TRP A 436 -1.65 -12.98 26.34
C TRP A 436 -1.91 -14.32 27.01
N ARG A 437 -0.96 -15.27 26.97
CA ARG A 437 -1.11 -16.58 27.61
C ARG A 437 -1.21 -16.45 29.14
N ARG A 438 -0.41 -15.59 29.78
CA ARG A 438 -0.49 -15.32 31.22
C ARG A 438 -1.84 -14.75 31.63
N LEU A 439 -2.35 -13.76 30.89
CA LEU A 439 -3.65 -13.16 31.15
C LEU A 439 -4.78 -14.20 31.08
N ASN A 440 -4.71 -15.13 30.12
CA ASN A 440 -5.76 -16.14 29.93
C ASN A 440 -5.56 -17.40 30.79
N ALA A 441 -4.35 -17.69 31.28
CA ALA A 441 -4.14 -18.76 32.26
C ALA A 441 -4.87 -18.44 33.58
N GLY A 442 -4.77 -17.20 34.06
CA GLY A 442 -5.51 -16.76 35.26
C GLY A 442 -7.04 -16.66 35.08
N ARG A 443 -7.54 -16.70 33.84
CA ARG A 443 -8.99 -16.78 33.54
C ARG A 443 -9.54 -18.21 33.62
N VAL A 444 -8.68 -19.21 33.48
CA VAL A 444 -9.07 -20.62 33.67
C VAL A 444 -9.15 -20.97 35.16
N GLU A 445 -8.33 -20.33 36.01
CA GLU A 445 -8.37 -20.51 37.48
C GLU A 445 -9.49 -19.71 38.18
N SER A 446 -10.21 -18.83 37.46
CA SER A 446 -11.25 -17.95 38.04
C SER A 446 -12.66 -18.20 37.49
N MET A 447 -12.89 -19.31 36.80
CA MET A 447 -14.24 -19.81 36.56
C MET A 447 -14.62 -20.79 37.68
N PRO A 448 -15.77 -20.58 38.37
CA PRO A 448 -16.22 -21.44 39.45
C PRO A 448 -16.47 -22.88 39.01
#